data_AF-A0A9E0PNJ4-F1
#
_entry.id   AF-A0A9E0PNJ4-F1
#
_cell.length_a   1.000
_cell.length_b   1.000
_cell.length_c   1.000
_cell.angle_alpha   90.00
_cell.angle_beta   90.00
_cell.angle_gamma   90.00
#
_symmetry.space_group_name_H-M   'P 1'
#
loop_
_entity.id
_entity.type
_entity.pdbx_description
1 polymer ?
#
loop_
_entity_poly.entity_id
_entity_poly.type
_entity_poly.pdbx_seq_one_letter_code
_entity_poly.pdbx_strand_id
1 'polypeptide(L)'
;MNTSNGKTVEQLERAVLEAAAVLANEQVAEVRYARCLESAELKLELAREAQGEAEFALSCASLRLESAKHETIVCRRARNQNLSTAPSPEYLALVEARKQLLSLPVFTDAESVLETARDYGVKTAAFWACHSVQSKLDDNLKAAREAERLATEAHAEAVRNLVPFSAAVAVAEQELREVWASGPKVLASFGAQSALTDAVAELTGTASQQVAMSYFYTKDLNIVLPEDVGR
;
A
#
# COMPACT_ATOMS: atom_id res chain seq x y z
N MET A 1 28.25 21.41 65.92
CA MET A 1 27.74 20.76 64.70
C MET A 1 26.57 19.88 65.11
N ASN A 2 25.37 20.45 65.18
CA ASN A 2 24.13 19.73 65.46
C ASN A 2 23.23 19.91 64.25
N THR A 3 23.04 18.87 63.46
CA THR A 3 22.01 18.79 62.43
C THR A 3 20.74 18.26 63.09
N SER A 4 19.61 18.88 62.76
CA SER A 4 18.33 18.79 63.47
C SER A 4 17.58 17.46 63.36
N ASN A 5 18.25 16.35 63.02
CA ASN A 5 17.63 15.01 62.90
C ASN A 5 18.58 13.84 63.21
N GLY A 6 19.76 14.07 63.81
CA GLY A 6 20.68 12.99 64.18
C GLY A 6 21.42 12.32 63.02
N LYS A 7 21.27 12.82 61.79
CA LYS A 7 22.04 12.37 60.61
C LYS A 7 23.39 13.11 60.53
N THR A 8 24.48 12.40 60.22
CA THR A 8 25.78 13.03 59.96
C THR A 8 25.81 13.74 58.61
N VAL A 9 26.72 14.71 58.43
CA VAL A 9 26.88 15.42 57.14
C VAL A 9 27.14 14.44 55.99
N GLU A 10 27.96 13.42 56.22
CA GLU A 10 28.23 12.35 55.23
C GLU A 10 26.97 11.57 54.81
N GLN A 11 26.00 11.38 55.72
CA GLN A 11 24.74 10.72 55.40
C GLN A 11 23.83 11.59 54.54
N LEU A 12 23.87 12.91 54.75
CA LEU A 12 23.11 13.89 53.96
C LEU A 12 23.71 14.05 52.56
N GLU A 13 25.03 14.12 52.45
CA GLU A 13 25.72 14.13 51.15
C GLU A 13 25.41 12.88 50.34
N ARG A 14 25.44 11.69 50.95
CA ARG A 14 25.07 10.46 50.27
C ARG A 14 23.62 10.46 49.76
N ALA A 15 22.68 10.98 50.54
CA ALA A 15 21.28 11.10 50.14
C ALA A 15 21.09 12.05 48.95
N VAL A 16 21.82 13.16 48.89
CA VAL A 16 21.81 14.07 47.74
C VAL A 16 22.34 13.39 46.48
N LEU A 17 23.45 12.64 46.58
CA LEU A 17 24.02 11.91 45.45
C LEU A 17 23.08 10.81 44.94
N GLU A 18 22.42 10.07 45.84
CA GLU A 18 21.44 9.03 45.49
C GLU A 18 20.21 9.64 44.80
N ALA A 19 19.66 10.73 45.32
CA ALA A 19 18.53 11.43 44.71
C ALA A 19 18.88 12.01 43.34
N ALA A 20 20.08 12.58 43.18
CA ALA A 20 20.58 13.09 41.90
C ALA A 20 20.77 11.96 40.88
N ALA A 21 21.29 10.81 41.29
CA ALA A 21 21.45 9.64 40.42
C ALA A 21 20.10 9.06 39.96
N VAL A 22 19.09 9.02 40.84
CA VAL A 22 17.72 8.59 40.47
C VAL A 22 17.13 9.55 39.44
N LEU A 23 17.19 10.86 39.70
CA LEU A 23 16.65 11.88 38.80
C LEU A 23 17.29 11.81 37.39
N ALA A 24 18.59 11.55 37.31
CA ALA A 24 19.27 11.50 36.03
C ALA A 24 18.94 10.22 35.25
N ASN A 25 18.86 9.07 35.93
CA ASN A 25 18.45 7.82 35.30
C ASN A 25 17.02 7.94 34.73
N GLU A 26 16.15 8.67 35.42
CA GLU A 26 14.81 8.99 34.93
C GLU A 26 14.84 9.92 33.71
N GLN A 27 15.63 11.00 33.70
CA GLN A 27 15.80 11.86 32.53
C GLN A 27 16.38 11.11 31.33
N VAL A 28 17.36 10.23 31.54
CA VAL A 28 17.92 9.36 30.50
C VAL A 28 16.85 8.41 29.95
N ALA A 29 16.01 7.85 30.82
CA ALA A 29 14.89 7.01 30.40
C ALA A 29 13.83 7.80 29.60
N GLU A 30 13.52 9.03 30.00
CA GLU A 30 12.62 9.94 29.28
C GLU A 30 13.15 10.29 27.87
N VAL A 31 14.43 10.65 27.75
CA VAL A 31 15.05 10.94 26.44
C VAL A 31 15.10 9.70 25.55
N ARG A 32 15.47 8.53 26.10
CA ARG A 32 15.45 7.26 25.36
C ARG A 32 14.05 6.91 24.90
N TYR A 33 13.05 7.07 25.77
CA TYR A 33 11.66 6.83 25.43
C TYR A 33 11.19 7.77 24.31
N ALA A 34 11.45 9.07 24.41
CA ALA A 34 11.09 10.04 23.38
C ALA A 34 11.70 9.69 22.02
N ARG A 35 12.97 9.27 21.99
CA ARG A 35 13.64 8.84 20.76
C ARG A 35 13.07 7.53 20.19
N CYS A 36 12.75 6.56 21.04
CA CYS A 36 12.09 5.33 20.62
C CYS A 36 10.70 5.61 20.08
N LEU A 37 9.97 6.55 20.69
CA LEU A 37 8.65 6.98 20.25
C LEU A 37 8.72 7.63 18.87
N GLU A 38 9.58 8.62 18.69
CA GLU A 38 9.80 9.29 17.41
C GLU A 38 10.19 8.29 16.31
N SER A 39 11.09 7.34 16.61
CA SER A 39 11.48 6.31 15.66
C SER A 39 10.33 5.36 15.30
N ALA A 40 9.47 5.00 16.25
CA ALA A 40 8.33 4.12 16.01
C ALA A 40 7.23 4.83 15.20
N GLU A 41 6.99 6.11 15.49
CA GLU A 41 6.07 6.96 14.74
C GLU A 41 6.52 7.11 13.28
N LEU A 42 7.81 7.39 13.04
CA LEU A 42 8.37 7.49 11.70
C LEU A 42 8.25 6.17 10.93
N LYS A 43 8.55 5.03 11.57
CA LYS A 43 8.38 3.71 10.95
C LYS A 43 6.93 3.46 10.53
N LEU A 44 5.98 3.83 11.38
CA LEU A 44 4.55 3.67 11.10
C LEU A 44 4.12 4.57 9.93
N GLU A 45 4.60 5.79 9.88
CA GLU A 45 4.35 6.72 8.77
C GLU A 45 4.85 6.15 7.44
N LEU A 46 6.13 5.74 7.38
CA LEU A 46 6.71 5.12 6.17
C LEU A 46 5.99 3.85 5.74
N ALA A 47 5.58 3.01 6.69
CA ALA A 47 4.81 1.81 6.40
C ALA A 47 3.42 2.14 5.81
N ARG A 48 2.75 3.18 6.33
CA ARG A 48 1.45 3.64 5.82
C ARG A 48 1.56 4.27 4.44
N GLU A 49 2.61 5.03 4.18
CA GLU A 49 2.89 5.57 2.84
C GLU A 49 3.05 4.44 1.83
N ALA A 50 3.90 3.45 2.14
CA ALA A 50 4.11 2.28 1.28
C ALA A 50 2.82 1.45 1.08
N GLN A 51 2.00 1.29 2.12
CA GLN A 51 0.68 0.67 1.99
C GLN A 51 -0.23 1.49 1.06
N GLY A 52 -0.26 2.81 1.21
CA GLY A 52 -1.05 3.70 0.36
C GLY A 52 -0.67 3.62 -1.11
N GLU A 53 0.63 3.55 -1.43
CA GLU A 53 1.12 3.33 -2.79
C GLU A 53 0.66 1.98 -3.36
N ALA A 54 0.73 0.92 -2.55
CA ALA A 54 0.27 -0.41 -2.95
C ALA A 54 -1.25 -0.49 -3.15
N GLU A 55 -2.03 0.18 -2.30
CA GLU A 55 -3.49 0.30 -2.44
C GLU A 55 -3.87 1.07 -3.71
N PHE A 56 -3.14 2.15 -4.01
CA PHE A 56 -3.32 2.90 -5.25
C PHE A 56 -3.01 2.03 -6.49
N ALA A 57 -1.92 1.26 -6.45
CA ALA A 57 -1.57 0.32 -7.52
C ALA A 57 -2.65 -0.75 -7.71
N LEU A 58 -3.20 -1.30 -6.61
CA LEU A 58 -4.32 -2.24 -6.65
C LEU A 58 -5.59 -1.62 -7.24
N SER A 59 -5.90 -0.37 -6.88
CA SER A 59 -7.04 0.36 -7.44
C SER A 59 -6.90 0.56 -8.96
N CYS A 60 -5.70 0.95 -9.42
CA CYS A 60 -5.40 1.06 -10.84
C CYS A 60 -5.52 -0.28 -11.58
N ALA A 61 -5.03 -1.37 -10.98
CA ALA A 61 -5.15 -2.72 -11.55
C ALA A 61 -6.60 -3.20 -11.60
N SER A 62 -7.40 -2.90 -10.57
CA SER A 62 -8.84 -3.21 -10.50
C SER A 62 -9.60 -2.48 -11.60
N LEU A 63 -9.34 -1.20 -11.81
CA LEU A 63 -9.97 -0.41 -12.87
C LEU A 63 -9.64 -0.99 -14.26
N ARG A 64 -8.38 -1.35 -14.49
CA ARG A 64 -7.95 -1.99 -15.75
C ARG A 64 -8.65 -3.33 -15.98
N LEU A 65 -8.78 -4.14 -14.94
CA LEU A 65 -9.48 -5.42 -15.01
C LEU A 65 -10.97 -5.24 -15.35
N GLU A 66 -11.66 -4.33 -14.69
CA GLU A 66 -13.08 -4.05 -14.99
C GLU A 66 -13.26 -3.48 -16.40
N SER A 67 -12.37 -2.60 -16.84
CA SER A 67 -12.35 -2.09 -18.23
C SER A 67 -12.17 -3.23 -19.23
N ALA A 68 -11.21 -4.13 -19.00
CA ALA A 68 -10.94 -5.26 -19.90
C ALA A 68 -12.11 -6.26 -19.94
N LYS A 69 -12.73 -6.56 -18.78
CA LYS A 69 -13.96 -7.37 -18.73
C LYS A 69 -15.09 -6.74 -19.54
N HIS A 70 -15.27 -5.41 -19.40
CA HIS A 70 -16.28 -4.69 -20.17
C HIS A 70 -16.02 -4.79 -21.67
N GLU A 71 -14.77 -4.60 -22.10
CA GLU A 71 -14.37 -4.75 -23.50
C GLU A 71 -14.64 -6.17 -24.03
N THR A 72 -14.29 -7.22 -23.27
CA THR A 72 -14.63 -8.61 -23.63
C THR A 72 -16.14 -8.80 -23.81
N ILE A 73 -16.96 -8.22 -22.93
CA ILE A 73 -18.42 -8.29 -23.04
C ILE A 73 -18.91 -7.59 -24.30
N VAL A 74 -18.40 -6.39 -24.59
CA VAL A 74 -18.75 -5.61 -25.79
C VAL A 74 -18.37 -6.37 -27.06
N CYS A 75 -17.13 -6.87 -27.16
CA CYS A 75 -16.67 -7.66 -28.31
C CYS A 75 -17.48 -8.94 -28.48
N ARG A 76 -17.79 -9.64 -27.38
CA ARG A 76 -18.61 -10.85 -27.41
C ARG A 76 -20.03 -10.55 -27.90
N ARG A 77 -20.63 -9.45 -27.44
CA ARG A 77 -21.97 -9.03 -27.87
C ARG A 77 -22.00 -8.66 -29.35
N ALA A 78 -21.03 -7.87 -29.80
CA ALA A 78 -20.90 -7.50 -31.22
C ALA A 78 -20.73 -8.74 -32.10
N ARG A 79 -19.89 -9.69 -31.68
CA ARG A 79 -19.72 -10.97 -32.37
C ARG A 79 -21.03 -11.77 -32.42
N ASN A 80 -21.72 -11.93 -31.28
CA ASN A 80 -22.95 -12.71 -31.20
C ASN A 80 -24.10 -12.09 -32.01
N GLN A 81 -24.17 -10.77 -32.11
CA GLN A 81 -25.15 -10.09 -32.97
C GLN A 81 -24.92 -10.36 -34.46
N ASN A 82 -23.67 -10.63 -34.86
CA ASN A 82 -23.29 -10.91 -36.25
C ASN A 82 -23.16 -12.41 -36.55
N LEU A 83 -23.33 -13.27 -35.55
CA LEU A 83 -23.36 -14.73 -35.70
C LEU A 83 -24.82 -15.20 -35.76
N SER A 84 -25.25 -15.62 -36.95
CA SER A 84 -26.42 -16.49 -37.08
C SER A 84 -25.98 -17.95 -36.99
N THR A 85 -26.73 -18.79 -36.27
CA THR A 85 -26.52 -20.25 -36.22
C THR A 85 -27.01 -20.96 -37.49
N ALA A 86 -27.79 -20.27 -38.32
CA ALA A 86 -28.16 -20.71 -39.66
C ALA A 86 -27.09 -20.31 -40.69
N PRO A 87 -26.92 -21.06 -41.80
CA PRO A 87 -26.09 -20.61 -42.91
C PRO A 87 -26.52 -19.20 -43.31
N SER A 88 -25.55 -18.28 -43.43
CA SER A 88 -25.88 -16.89 -43.68
C SER A 88 -26.65 -16.75 -45.00
N PRO A 89 -27.62 -15.82 -45.10
CA PRO A 89 -28.35 -15.58 -46.34
C PRO A 89 -27.41 -15.36 -47.54
N GLU A 90 -26.27 -14.72 -47.30
CA GLU A 90 -25.23 -14.46 -48.30
C GLU A 90 -24.53 -15.74 -48.75
N TYR A 91 -24.27 -16.69 -47.84
CA TYR A 91 -23.73 -18.01 -48.18
C TYR A 91 -24.74 -18.82 -49.01
N LEU A 92 -26.01 -18.84 -48.62
CA LEU A 92 -27.06 -19.53 -49.36
C LEU A 92 -27.23 -18.94 -50.77
N ALA A 93 -27.28 -17.62 -50.89
CA ALA A 93 -27.36 -16.92 -52.17
C ALA A 93 -26.13 -17.18 -53.06
N LEU A 94 -24.92 -17.23 -52.48
CA LEU A 94 -23.70 -17.59 -53.19
C LEU A 94 -23.75 -19.03 -53.73
N VAL A 95 -24.20 -19.98 -52.91
CA VAL A 95 -24.34 -21.39 -53.31
C VAL A 95 -25.37 -21.54 -54.43
N GLU A 96 -26.47 -20.79 -54.37
CA GLU A 96 -27.50 -20.80 -55.40
C GLU A 96 -27.01 -20.20 -56.72
N ALA A 97 -26.39 -19.01 -56.69
CA ALA A 97 -25.79 -18.38 -57.88
C ALA A 97 -24.72 -19.29 -58.51
N ARG A 98 -23.92 -19.99 -57.69
CA ARG A 98 -22.95 -20.98 -58.17
C ARG A 98 -23.64 -22.16 -58.89
N LYS A 99 -24.72 -22.69 -58.33
CA LYS A 99 -25.49 -23.78 -58.95
C LYS A 99 -26.07 -23.34 -60.30
N GLN A 100 -26.63 -22.14 -60.35
CA GLN A 100 -27.18 -21.57 -61.58
C GLN A 100 -26.10 -21.46 -62.67
N LEU A 101 -24.94 -20.88 -62.34
CA LEU A 101 -23.81 -20.77 -63.27
C LEU A 101 -23.32 -22.14 -63.79
N LEU A 102 -23.24 -23.15 -62.91
CA LEU A 102 -22.81 -24.51 -63.28
C LEU A 102 -23.88 -25.31 -64.04
N SER A 103 -25.14 -24.87 -64.00
CA SER A 103 -26.27 -25.55 -64.65
C SER A 103 -26.59 -25.03 -66.05
N LEU A 104 -25.84 -24.03 -66.55
CA LEU A 104 -26.08 -23.45 -67.87
C LEU A 104 -25.84 -24.50 -68.99
N PRO A 105 -26.79 -24.68 -69.92
CA PRO A 105 -26.65 -25.58 -71.06
C PRO A 105 -25.44 -25.25 -71.95
N VAL A 106 -24.92 -26.26 -72.64
CA VAL A 106 -23.77 -26.13 -73.59
C VAL A 106 -24.06 -25.17 -74.75
N PHE A 107 -25.34 -24.91 -75.06
CA PHE A 107 -25.77 -24.02 -76.14
C PHE A 107 -26.35 -22.68 -75.64
N THR A 108 -26.02 -22.27 -74.42
CA THR A 108 -26.47 -20.98 -73.86
C THR A 108 -25.83 -19.81 -74.62
N ASP A 109 -26.59 -18.75 -74.85
CA ASP A 109 -26.09 -17.52 -75.44
C ASP A 109 -25.07 -16.82 -74.52
N ALA A 110 -24.12 -16.11 -75.12
CA ALA A 110 -23.01 -15.49 -74.39
C ALA A 110 -23.49 -14.42 -73.38
N GLU A 111 -24.63 -13.77 -73.64
CA GLU A 111 -25.16 -12.72 -72.79
C GLU A 111 -25.71 -13.30 -71.47
N SER A 112 -26.48 -14.37 -71.54
CA SER A 112 -26.96 -15.14 -70.37
C SER A 112 -25.80 -15.71 -69.53
N VAL A 113 -24.73 -16.18 -70.18
CA VAL A 113 -23.53 -16.66 -69.47
C VAL A 113 -22.86 -15.50 -68.71
N LEU A 114 -22.71 -14.34 -69.34
CA LEU A 114 -22.10 -13.16 -68.72
C LEU A 114 -22.96 -12.60 -67.58
N GLU A 115 -24.27 -12.59 -67.71
CA GLU A 115 -25.19 -12.14 -66.66
C GLU A 115 -25.13 -13.05 -65.43
N THR A 116 -25.19 -14.36 -65.63
CA THR A 116 -25.09 -15.35 -64.53
C THR A 116 -23.72 -15.28 -63.83
N ALA A 117 -22.64 -15.06 -64.59
CA ALA A 117 -21.30 -14.86 -64.04
C ALA A 117 -21.18 -13.56 -63.24
N ARG A 118 -21.83 -12.47 -63.68
CA ARG A 118 -21.90 -11.21 -62.93
C ARG A 118 -22.65 -11.37 -61.61
N ASP A 119 -23.81 -12.03 -61.61
CA ASP A 119 -24.56 -12.28 -60.38
C ASP A 119 -23.74 -13.11 -59.38
N TYR A 120 -23.11 -14.20 -59.84
CA TYR A 120 -22.18 -14.98 -59.00
C TYR A 120 -21.05 -14.11 -58.42
N GLY A 121 -20.45 -13.22 -59.22
CA GLY A 121 -19.44 -12.27 -58.77
C GLY A 121 -19.94 -11.32 -57.67
N VAL A 122 -21.15 -10.77 -57.83
CA VAL A 122 -21.79 -9.90 -56.83
C VAL A 122 -22.08 -10.65 -55.53
N LYS A 123 -22.64 -11.86 -55.60
CA LYS A 123 -22.89 -12.69 -54.41
C LYS A 123 -21.59 -13.12 -53.72
N THR A 124 -20.54 -13.39 -54.49
CA THR A 124 -19.21 -13.71 -53.97
C THR A 124 -18.63 -12.52 -53.19
N ALA A 125 -18.71 -11.31 -53.74
CA ALA A 125 -18.25 -10.11 -53.07
C ALA A 125 -19.02 -9.84 -51.75
N ALA A 126 -20.35 -10.00 -51.78
CA ALA A 126 -21.19 -9.84 -50.59
C ALA A 126 -20.84 -10.86 -49.48
N PHE A 127 -20.67 -12.14 -49.83
CA PHE A 127 -20.24 -13.17 -48.89
C PHE A 127 -18.90 -12.83 -48.23
N TRP A 128 -17.88 -12.45 -49.01
CA TRP A 128 -16.57 -12.10 -48.47
C TRP A 128 -16.58 -10.84 -47.62
N ALA A 129 -17.43 -9.86 -47.94
CA ALA A 129 -17.62 -8.68 -47.09
C ALA A 129 -18.14 -9.06 -45.70
N CYS A 130 -19.18 -9.90 -45.62
CA CYS A 130 -19.70 -10.41 -44.36
C CYS A 130 -18.68 -11.26 -43.61
N HIS A 131 -17.97 -12.14 -44.30
CA HIS A 131 -16.92 -12.98 -43.70
C HIS A 131 -15.75 -12.15 -43.16
N SER A 132 -15.36 -11.08 -43.84
CA SER A 132 -14.33 -10.15 -43.36
C SER A 132 -14.73 -9.46 -42.06
N VAL A 133 -15.99 -9.04 -41.94
CA VAL A 133 -16.52 -8.47 -40.70
C VAL A 133 -16.50 -9.49 -39.56
N GLN A 134 -16.91 -10.73 -39.81
CA GLN A 134 -16.86 -11.80 -38.82
C GLN A 134 -15.43 -12.10 -38.34
N SER A 135 -14.48 -12.20 -39.27
CA SER A 135 -13.06 -12.39 -38.93
C SER A 135 -12.53 -11.27 -38.03
N LYS A 136 -12.85 -10.00 -38.35
CA LYS A 136 -12.45 -8.85 -37.53
C LYS A 136 -13.06 -8.92 -36.13
N LEU A 137 -14.32 -9.32 -36.00
CA LEU A 137 -14.97 -9.48 -34.70
C LEU A 137 -14.36 -10.62 -33.87
N ASP A 138 -13.96 -11.71 -34.51
CA ASP A 138 -13.24 -12.81 -33.86
C ASP A 138 -11.88 -12.36 -33.36
N ASP A 139 -11.12 -11.62 -34.17
CA ASP A 139 -9.81 -11.10 -33.79
C ASP A 139 -9.91 -10.07 -32.65
N ASN A 140 -10.91 -9.17 -32.70
CA ASN A 140 -11.19 -8.25 -31.61
C ASN A 140 -11.54 -8.99 -30.31
N LEU A 141 -12.36 -10.05 -30.37
CA LEU A 141 -12.69 -10.84 -29.18
C LEU A 141 -11.48 -11.58 -28.61
N LYS A 142 -10.57 -12.07 -29.47
CA LYS A 142 -9.31 -12.69 -29.02
C LYS A 142 -8.43 -11.65 -28.32
N ALA A 143 -8.27 -10.46 -28.90
CA ALA A 143 -7.49 -9.38 -28.31
C ALA A 143 -8.06 -8.95 -26.95
N ALA A 144 -9.38 -8.76 -26.84
CA ALA A 144 -10.05 -8.40 -25.59
C ALA A 144 -9.85 -9.45 -24.49
N ARG A 145 -9.96 -10.74 -24.82
CA ARG A 145 -9.69 -11.84 -23.87
C ARG A 145 -8.25 -11.87 -23.38
N GLU A 146 -7.30 -11.58 -24.26
CA GLU A 146 -5.89 -11.51 -23.88
C GLU A 146 -5.61 -10.30 -22.98
N ALA A 147 -6.22 -9.14 -23.26
CA ALA A 147 -6.16 -7.98 -22.39
C ALA A 147 -6.78 -8.27 -21.01
N GLU A 148 -7.91 -8.98 -20.94
CA GLU A 148 -8.53 -9.43 -19.69
C GLU A 148 -7.64 -10.39 -18.91
N ARG A 149 -6.95 -11.33 -19.59
CA ARG A 149 -5.97 -12.24 -18.97
C ARG A 149 -4.83 -11.46 -18.33
N LEU A 150 -4.19 -10.55 -19.08
CA LEU A 150 -3.09 -9.73 -18.59
C LEU A 150 -3.53 -8.82 -17.43
N ALA A 151 -4.73 -8.23 -17.51
CA ALA A 151 -5.27 -7.41 -16.43
C ALA A 151 -5.58 -8.24 -15.17
N THR A 152 -6.01 -9.49 -15.33
CA THR A 152 -6.24 -10.42 -14.21
C THR A 152 -4.92 -10.78 -13.52
N GLU A 153 -3.86 -11.05 -14.28
CA GLU A 153 -2.52 -11.32 -13.76
C GLU A 153 -1.96 -10.11 -13.00
N ALA A 154 -2.05 -8.92 -13.59
CA ALA A 154 -1.62 -7.68 -12.94
C ALA A 154 -2.41 -7.37 -11.65
N HIS A 155 -3.73 -7.61 -11.64
CA HIS A 155 -4.54 -7.47 -10.44
C HIS A 155 -4.12 -8.47 -9.35
N ALA A 156 -3.90 -9.74 -9.72
CA ALA A 156 -3.45 -10.76 -8.77
C ALA A 156 -2.06 -10.42 -8.18
N GLU A 157 -1.15 -9.88 -8.99
CA GLU A 157 0.15 -9.38 -8.52
C GLU A 157 0.00 -8.21 -7.55
N ALA A 158 -0.85 -7.23 -7.89
CA ALA A 158 -1.12 -6.09 -7.00
C ALA A 158 -1.70 -6.53 -5.65
N VAL A 159 -2.61 -7.51 -5.63
CA VAL A 159 -3.13 -8.10 -4.39
C VAL A 159 -2.02 -8.76 -3.58
N ARG A 160 -1.15 -9.54 -4.22
CA ARG A 160 -0.01 -10.19 -3.54
C ARG A 160 0.96 -9.17 -2.94
N ASN A 161 1.19 -8.07 -3.64
CA ASN A 161 2.07 -7.01 -3.19
C ASN A 161 1.48 -6.20 -2.03
N LEU A 162 0.16 -6.06 -1.93
CA LEU A 162 -0.47 -5.33 -0.83
C LEU A 162 -0.30 -6.03 0.54
N VAL A 163 -0.40 -7.36 0.58
CA VAL A 163 -0.33 -8.18 1.81
C VAL A 163 0.89 -7.85 2.70
N PRO A 164 2.14 -7.83 2.20
CA PRO A 164 3.30 -7.51 3.02
C PRO A 164 3.28 -6.08 3.57
N PHE A 165 2.73 -5.10 2.83
CA PHE A 165 2.64 -3.72 3.33
C PHE A 165 1.61 -3.58 4.45
N SER A 166 0.44 -4.21 4.32
CA SER A 166 -0.55 -4.26 5.41
C SER A 166 0.01 -4.95 6.65
N ALA A 167 0.82 -6.00 6.47
CA ALA A 167 1.51 -6.66 7.58
C ALA A 167 2.56 -5.76 8.23
N ALA A 168 3.34 -5.01 7.43
CA ALA A 168 4.33 -4.06 7.92
C ALA A 168 3.69 -2.95 8.77
N VAL A 169 2.54 -2.42 8.36
CA VAL A 169 1.77 -1.44 9.15
C VAL A 169 1.32 -2.05 10.48
N ALA A 170 0.78 -3.28 10.47
CA ALA A 170 0.37 -3.94 11.71
C ALA A 170 1.54 -4.14 12.69
N VAL A 171 2.72 -4.50 12.19
CA VAL A 171 3.95 -4.62 13.00
C VAL A 171 4.37 -3.26 13.55
N ALA A 172 4.40 -2.21 12.72
CA ALA A 172 4.78 -0.87 13.16
C ALA A 172 3.78 -0.29 14.20
N GLU A 173 2.48 -0.56 14.06
CA GLU A 173 1.48 -0.19 15.06
C GLU A 173 1.68 -0.93 16.38
N GLN A 174 2.06 -2.21 16.32
CA GLN A 174 2.39 -2.97 17.52
C GLN A 174 3.64 -2.41 18.20
N GLU A 175 4.72 -2.14 17.46
CA GLU A 175 5.94 -1.52 17.99
C GLU A 175 5.62 -0.19 18.70
N LEU A 176 4.79 0.66 18.08
CA LEU A 176 4.38 1.94 18.68
C LEU A 176 3.59 1.74 19.99
N ARG A 177 2.68 0.77 20.03
CA ARG A 177 1.93 0.42 21.26
C ARG A 177 2.84 -0.10 22.36
N GLU A 178 3.84 -0.92 22.01
CA GLU A 178 4.83 -1.44 22.97
C GLU A 178 5.68 -0.31 23.53
N VAL A 179 6.10 0.65 22.70
CA VAL A 179 6.78 1.86 23.16
C VAL A 179 5.88 2.61 24.13
N TRP A 180 4.64 2.97 23.76
CA TRP A 180 3.70 3.66 24.67
C TRP A 180 3.49 2.92 26.00
N ALA A 181 3.43 1.60 25.99
CA ALA A 181 3.30 0.79 27.20
C ALA A 181 4.56 0.83 28.09
N SER A 182 5.74 1.04 27.51
CA SER A 182 7.02 1.15 28.21
C SER A 182 7.33 2.56 28.76
N GLY A 183 6.43 3.52 28.53
CA GLY A 183 6.66 4.93 28.89
C GLY A 183 7.00 5.15 30.37
N PRO A 184 7.93 6.05 30.68
CA PRO A 184 8.28 6.38 32.06
C PRO A 184 7.05 6.96 32.77
N LYS A 185 6.79 6.46 33.99
CA LYS A 185 5.70 6.98 34.81
C LYS A 185 6.06 8.41 35.23
N VAL A 186 5.43 9.40 34.62
CA VAL A 186 5.56 10.85 34.91
C VAL A 186 5.48 11.19 36.41
N LEU A 187 4.82 10.34 37.21
CA LEU A 187 4.75 10.50 38.67
C LEU A 187 6.09 10.27 39.39
N ALA A 188 7.02 9.54 38.80
CA ALA A 188 8.33 9.25 39.40
C ALA A 188 9.26 10.47 39.36
N SER A 189 9.28 11.22 38.26
CA SER A 189 10.13 12.40 38.08
C SER A 189 9.79 13.57 39.02
N PHE A 190 8.50 13.75 39.36
CA PHE A 190 8.11 14.72 40.41
C PHE A 190 8.59 14.29 41.80
N GLY A 191 8.56 12.99 42.10
CA GLY A 191 9.06 12.45 43.36
C GLY A 191 10.57 12.55 43.49
N ALA A 192 11.32 12.30 42.41
CA ALA A 192 12.77 12.41 42.40
C ALA A 192 13.24 13.88 42.52
N GLN A 193 12.57 14.82 41.86
CA GLN A 193 12.87 16.26 42.02
C GLN A 193 12.55 16.77 43.42
N SER A 194 11.44 16.35 44.03
CA SER A 194 11.12 16.74 45.41
C SER A 194 12.13 16.11 46.37
N ALA A 195 12.47 14.83 46.20
CA ALA A 195 13.45 14.13 47.03
C ALA A 195 14.84 14.79 46.97
N LEU A 196 15.28 15.23 45.79
CA LEU A 196 16.53 15.98 45.64
C LEU A 196 16.46 17.35 46.33
N THR A 197 15.35 18.06 46.16
CA THR A 197 15.15 19.37 46.78
C THR A 197 15.10 19.27 48.31
N ASP A 198 14.42 18.27 48.85
CA ASP A 198 14.31 17.98 50.28
C ASP A 198 15.68 17.57 50.86
N ALA A 199 16.43 16.71 50.17
CA ALA A 199 17.77 16.29 50.59
C ALA A 199 18.77 17.47 50.61
N VAL A 200 18.73 18.34 49.60
CA VAL A 200 19.58 19.53 49.54
C VAL A 200 19.15 20.57 50.57
N ALA A 201 17.85 20.69 50.85
CA ALA A 201 17.34 21.54 51.92
C ALA A 201 17.81 21.06 53.30
N GLU A 202 17.82 19.75 53.57
CA GLU A 202 18.38 19.18 54.81
C GLU A 202 19.90 19.42 54.93
N LEU A 203 20.64 19.36 53.82
CA LEU A 203 22.11 19.53 53.81
C LEU A 203 22.55 20.99 53.95
N THR A 204 21.90 21.90 53.22
CA THR A 204 22.33 23.30 53.07
C THR A 204 21.47 24.29 53.85
N GLY A 205 20.35 23.83 54.43
CA GLY A 205 19.35 24.69 55.06
C GLY A 205 18.51 25.51 54.08
N THR A 206 18.64 25.27 52.77
CA THR A 206 18.03 26.10 51.72
C THR A 206 17.04 25.28 50.88
N ALA A 207 15.75 25.62 50.94
CA ALA A 207 14.71 24.98 50.12
C ALA A 207 14.66 25.49 48.66
N SER A 208 15.77 26.04 48.16
CA SER A 208 15.82 26.58 46.80
C SER A 208 16.00 25.46 45.80
N GLN A 209 15.01 25.26 44.94
CA GLN A 209 15.08 24.31 43.83
C GLN A 209 16.24 24.62 42.88
N GLN A 210 16.57 25.90 42.69
CA GLN A 210 17.73 26.30 41.88
C GLN A 210 19.06 25.82 42.48
N VAL A 211 19.17 25.84 43.82
CA VAL A 211 20.34 25.31 44.52
C VAL A 211 20.35 23.78 44.42
N ALA A 212 19.21 23.12 44.60
CA ALA A 212 19.11 21.67 44.46
C ALA A 212 19.48 21.16 43.06
N MET A 213 19.03 21.84 42.01
CA MET A 213 19.40 21.52 40.63
C MET A 213 20.88 21.79 40.33
N SER A 214 21.55 22.70 41.05
CA SER A 214 22.99 22.91 40.86
C SER A 214 23.83 21.70 41.28
N TYR A 215 23.39 20.95 42.30
CA TYR A 215 24.01 19.68 42.72
C TYR A 215 23.82 18.58 41.67
N PHE A 216 22.74 18.63 40.90
CA PHE A 216 22.50 17.70 39.81
C PHE A 216 23.45 17.93 38.61
N TYR A 217 23.75 19.19 38.28
CA TYR A 217 24.61 19.55 37.15
C TYR A 217 26.12 19.62 37.48
N THR A 218 26.52 19.31 38.72
CA THR A 218 27.94 19.26 39.10
C THR A 218 28.64 18.05 38.50
N LYS A 219 29.77 18.29 37.81
CA LYS A 219 30.56 17.28 37.07
C LYS A 219 31.16 16.14 37.91
N ASP A 220 31.16 16.24 39.23
CA ASP A 220 31.77 15.24 40.13
C ASP A 220 30.85 14.03 40.39
N LEU A 221 29.61 14.11 39.92
CA LEU A 221 28.65 13.03 39.93
C LEU A 221 28.90 12.12 38.72
N ASN A 222 29.20 10.83 38.97
CA ASN A 222 29.42 9.81 37.94
C ASN A 222 28.09 9.38 37.30
N ILE A 223 27.34 10.35 36.79
CA ILE A 223 26.00 10.17 36.24
C ILE A 223 26.00 10.53 34.75
N VAL A 224 25.35 9.70 33.94
CA VAL A 224 25.18 9.95 32.51
C VAL A 224 24.15 11.06 32.34
N LEU A 225 24.57 12.21 31.82
CA LEU A 225 23.66 13.31 31.55
C LEU A 225 22.92 13.06 30.22
N PRO A 226 21.70 13.61 30.06
CA PRO A 226 20.93 13.47 28.82
C PRO A 226 21.69 13.88 27.56
N GLU A 227 22.58 14.87 27.67
CA GLU A 227 23.44 15.39 26.59
C GLU A 227 24.44 14.35 26.07
N ASP A 228 24.81 13.36 26.90
CA ASP A 228 25.75 12.29 26.56
C ASP A 228 25.05 11.08 25.90
N VAL A 229 23.72 11.02 25.93
CA VAL A 229 22.91 9.94 25.33
C VAL A 229 22.62 10.26 23.86
N GLY A 230 23.68 10.47 23.06
CA GLY A 230 23.52 10.89 21.67
C GLY A 230 24.78 11.06 20.81
N ARG A 231 25.97 10.79 21.34
CA ARG A 231 27.20 10.65 20.52
C ARG A 231 27.46 9.21 20.14
#